data_AF-A0A2V7TYD6-F1
#
_entry.id   AF-A0A2V7TYD6-F1
#
_cell.length_a   1.000
_cell.length_b   1.000
_cell.length_c   1.000
_cell.angle_alpha   90.00
_cell.angle_beta   90.00
_cell.angle_gamma   90.00
#
_symmetry.space_group_name_H-M   'P 1'
#
loop_
_entity.id
_entity.type
_entity.pdbx_description
1 polymer ?
#
loop_
_entity_poly.entity_id
_entity_poly.type
_entity_poly.pdbx_seq_one_letter_code
_entity_poly.pdbx_strand_id
1 'polypeptide(L)'
;SKPVSVEALDAELAYVVGLIVGDGCLTQRNRVILTSADPEAVACFRALAARLGLHVFPNHARPYDHVIASSGLYLLLERLGLSLGTAHTNRIPQAILAAPEPIVASFLSGLFDADGTVERRDGVVTFSTVSSRLAQEVQTVLLNFGVVAARGIKRGRYQGQVHYSERLTITGVEAERFDALIGFRLERKRRRRKHARTKTNHEVFDDYRRGRRKPSYPKLEYLAALLEERGASTISLHPLKEILSQQLLFLEVTEIAPSHAHVYDLTVPETHSFVANGFVNHNTYLAVAQAVSALLSKSVARIVLARPAVEAGEKLGFLPGDLQEKVDPYLRPLYDALYDLLDYEKVARLLERNAIEVAPIAFMRGRTLNDAFVIIDEAQNTTTEQMKMVLTRIGFGSKVVVTGDITQIDLPQGKVSGLVDAISVLGGVEGISFVYFDEKDVVRHKLVQAVIKAYEAYGAAQTPGK
;
A
#
# COMPACT_ATOMS: atom_id res chain seq x y z
N SER A 1 -10.70 0.73 40.90
CA SER A 1 -11.43 0.78 39.62
C SER A 1 -11.92 -0.62 39.29
N LYS A 2 -13.13 -0.80 38.77
CA LYS A 2 -13.54 -2.12 38.24
C LYS A 2 -12.61 -2.46 37.05
N PRO A 3 -12.03 -3.66 36.99
CA PRO A 3 -11.24 -4.06 35.83
C PRO A 3 -12.15 -4.09 34.60
N VAL A 4 -11.74 -3.41 33.53
CA VAL A 4 -12.39 -3.51 32.22
C VAL A 4 -11.70 -4.67 31.52
N SER A 5 -12.39 -5.81 31.45
CA SER A 5 -11.94 -6.98 30.68
C SER A 5 -12.55 -6.92 29.30
N VAL A 6 -11.71 -7.00 28.27
CA VAL A 6 -12.15 -7.25 26.90
C VAL A 6 -11.36 -8.47 26.43
N GLU A 7 -12.05 -9.54 26.08
CA GLU A 7 -11.42 -10.81 25.68
C GLU A 7 -10.68 -10.68 24.34
N ALA A 8 -11.18 -9.83 23.43
CA ALA A 8 -10.55 -9.52 22.14
C ALA A 8 -11.01 -8.16 21.57
N LEU A 9 -10.20 -7.54 20.71
CA LEU A 9 -10.59 -6.34 19.96
C LEU A 9 -11.70 -6.69 18.95
N ASP A 10 -12.94 -6.34 19.30
CA ASP A 10 -14.12 -6.56 18.45
C ASP A 10 -14.45 -5.35 17.56
N ALA A 11 -15.36 -5.55 16.60
CA ALA A 11 -15.73 -4.52 15.62
C ALA A 11 -16.37 -3.28 16.29
N GLU A 12 -17.12 -3.46 17.38
CA GLU A 12 -17.77 -2.35 18.10
C GLU A 12 -16.75 -1.47 18.83
N LEU A 13 -15.79 -2.10 19.52
CA LEU A 13 -14.67 -1.40 20.15
C LEU A 13 -13.82 -0.68 19.10
N ALA A 14 -13.50 -1.34 17.98
CA ALA A 14 -12.73 -0.73 16.89
C ALA A 14 -13.44 0.49 16.29
N TYR A 15 -14.76 0.42 16.05
CA TYR A 15 -15.55 1.55 15.59
C TYR A 15 -15.47 2.74 16.54
N VAL A 16 -15.66 2.51 17.84
CA VAL A 16 -15.59 3.58 18.84
C VAL A 16 -14.16 4.13 18.99
N VAL A 17 -13.14 3.28 18.86
CA VAL A 17 -11.74 3.73 18.78
C VAL A 17 -11.55 4.66 17.58
N GLY A 18 -12.14 4.36 16.42
CA GLY A 18 -12.16 5.25 15.26
C GLY A 18 -12.80 6.61 15.56
N LEU A 19 -13.96 6.62 16.24
CA LEU A 19 -14.61 7.86 16.68
C LEU A 19 -13.72 8.67 17.64
N ILE A 20 -13.02 8.01 18.58
CA ILE A 20 -12.13 8.68 19.52
C ILE A 20 -10.90 9.26 18.81
N VAL A 21 -10.35 8.58 17.79
CA VAL A 21 -9.21 9.09 17.02
C VAL A 21 -9.58 10.33 16.20
N GLY A 22 -10.83 10.45 15.72
CA GLY A 22 -11.29 11.64 15.01
C GLY A 22 -11.73 12.77 15.93
N ASP A 23 -12.75 12.50 16.75
CA ASP A 23 -13.49 13.51 17.53
C ASP A 23 -13.20 13.45 19.04
N GLY A 24 -12.27 12.61 19.50
CA GLY A 24 -12.04 12.36 20.92
C GLY A 24 -10.61 12.63 21.41
N CYS A 25 -10.40 12.42 22.70
CA CYS A 25 -9.08 12.45 23.31
C CYS A 25 -9.00 11.67 24.62
N LEU A 26 -7.78 11.26 24.96
CA LEU A 26 -7.39 10.82 26.30
C LEU A 26 -6.88 12.03 27.10
N THR A 27 -7.14 12.04 28.40
CA THR A 27 -6.67 13.12 29.29
C THR A 27 -5.77 12.59 30.40
N GLN A 28 -4.90 13.46 30.92
CA GLN A 28 -4.01 13.16 32.05
C GLN A 28 -4.73 12.73 33.34
N ARG A 29 -6.06 12.91 33.43
CA ARG A 29 -6.89 12.50 34.59
C ARG A 29 -7.58 11.16 34.37
N ASN A 30 -7.04 10.30 33.51
CA ASN A 30 -7.61 8.99 33.15
C ASN A 30 -9.06 9.09 32.64
N ARG A 31 -9.36 10.11 31.85
CA ARG A 31 -10.66 10.28 31.21
C ARG A 31 -10.55 10.10 29.71
N VAL A 32 -11.54 9.42 29.15
CA VAL A 32 -11.78 9.29 27.72
C VAL A 32 -12.89 10.27 27.37
N ILE A 33 -12.65 11.16 26.41
CA ILE A 33 -13.61 12.17 25.98
C ILE A 33 -13.91 11.93 24.50
N LEU A 34 -15.19 11.95 24.14
CA LEU A 34 -15.65 12.09 22.76
C LEU A 34 -16.34 13.45 22.64
N THR A 35 -15.88 14.31 21.74
CA THR A 35 -16.46 15.63 21.49
C THR A 35 -17.29 15.58 20.21
N SER A 36 -18.60 15.38 20.31
CA SER A 36 -19.47 15.29 19.13
C SER A 36 -20.86 15.86 19.38
N ALA A 37 -21.40 16.59 18.40
CA ALA A 37 -22.79 17.04 18.39
C ALA A 37 -23.73 16.00 17.74
N ASP A 38 -23.18 14.89 17.24
CA ASP A 38 -23.92 13.86 16.53
C ASP A 38 -24.57 12.86 17.49
N PRO A 39 -25.91 12.79 17.57
CA PRO A 39 -26.59 11.91 18.53
C PRO A 39 -26.34 10.42 18.25
N GLU A 40 -26.13 10.02 17.00
CA GLU A 40 -25.87 8.62 16.64
C GLU A 40 -24.45 8.21 17.07
N ALA A 41 -23.43 9.06 16.84
CA ALA A 41 -22.07 8.80 17.30
C ALA A 41 -21.99 8.72 18.84
N VAL A 42 -22.69 9.65 19.52
CA VAL A 42 -22.82 9.67 20.98
C VAL A 42 -23.54 8.43 21.51
N ALA A 43 -24.56 7.93 20.80
CA ALA A 43 -25.25 6.70 21.16
C ALA A 43 -24.32 5.48 21.08
N CYS A 44 -23.49 5.36 20.04
CA CYS A 44 -22.48 4.30 19.93
C CYS A 44 -21.47 4.34 21.09
N PHE A 45 -20.97 5.54 21.43
CA PHE A 45 -20.05 5.72 22.56
C PHE A 45 -20.68 5.33 23.90
N ARG A 46 -21.95 5.69 24.12
CA ARG A 46 -22.73 5.29 25.31
C ARG A 46 -23.01 3.79 25.34
N ALA A 47 -23.29 3.16 24.21
CA ALA A 47 -23.51 1.73 24.12
C ALA A 47 -22.26 0.94 24.51
N LEU A 48 -21.07 1.36 24.04
CA LEU A 48 -19.80 0.77 24.49
C LEU A 48 -19.61 0.94 26.00
N ALA A 49 -19.84 2.15 26.52
CA ALA A 49 -19.72 2.40 27.96
C ALA A 49 -20.63 1.46 28.77
N ALA A 50 -21.90 1.34 28.38
CA ALA A 50 -22.86 0.46 29.03
C ALA A 50 -22.43 -1.03 28.97
N ARG A 51 -21.94 -1.50 27.81
CA ARG A 51 -21.41 -2.86 27.63
C ARG A 51 -20.25 -3.16 28.59
N LEU A 52 -19.41 -2.17 28.86
CA LEU A 52 -18.28 -2.28 29.79
C LEU A 52 -18.66 -1.97 31.26
N GLY A 53 -19.94 -1.76 31.56
CA GLY A 53 -20.42 -1.40 32.90
C GLY A 53 -19.94 -0.02 33.36
N LEU A 54 -19.73 0.90 32.42
CA LEU A 54 -19.27 2.27 32.63
C LEU A 54 -20.38 3.29 32.33
N HIS A 55 -20.22 4.50 32.88
CA HIS A 55 -21.15 5.60 32.67
C HIS A 55 -20.50 6.74 31.90
N VAL A 56 -21.28 7.37 31.02
CA VAL A 56 -20.91 8.57 30.28
C VAL A 56 -21.51 9.79 30.95
N PHE A 57 -20.67 10.75 31.32
CA PHE A 57 -21.05 12.00 31.95
C PHE A 57 -20.96 13.15 30.94
N PRO A 58 -21.93 14.08 30.91
CA PRO A 58 -21.79 15.31 30.14
C PRO A 58 -20.76 16.25 30.79
N ASN A 59 -20.04 17.02 29.99
CA ASN A 59 -19.22 18.12 30.49
C ASN A 59 -20.04 19.42 30.55
N HIS A 60 -20.29 19.95 31.74
CA HIS A 60 -21.07 21.19 31.90
C HIS A 60 -20.41 22.43 31.26
N ALA A 61 -19.08 22.45 31.12
CA ALA A 61 -18.36 23.57 30.50
C ALA A 61 -18.28 23.46 28.97
N ARG A 62 -18.47 22.26 28.41
CA ARG A 62 -18.36 21.97 26.98
C ARG A 62 -19.50 21.01 26.58
N PRO A 63 -20.62 21.52 26.09
CA PRO A 63 -21.86 20.75 25.96
C PRO A 63 -21.78 19.57 24.98
N TYR A 64 -20.77 19.51 24.13
CA TYR A 64 -20.52 18.42 23.17
C TYR A 64 -19.51 17.38 23.67
N ASP A 65 -18.88 17.59 24.83
CA ASP A 65 -17.95 16.63 25.40
C ASP A 65 -18.71 15.57 26.22
N HIS A 66 -18.50 14.31 25.85
CA HIS A 66 -19.01 13.13 26.52
C HIS A 66 -17.87 12.37 27.18
N VAL A 67 -17.91 12.22 28.51
CA VAL A 67 -16.76 11.84 29.32
C VAL A 67 -16.98 10.49 29.99
N ILE A 68 -16.01 9.57 29.86
CA ILE A 68 -15.92 8.35 30.66
C ILE A 68 -14.72 8.49 31.60
N ALA A 69 -14.97 8.43 32.91
CA ALA A 69 -13.93 8.42 33.93
C ALA A 69 -13.65 6.97 34.36
N SER A 70 -12.71 6.30 33.70
CA SER A 70 -12.35 4.92 33.99
C SER A 70 -10.88 4.66 33.67
N SER A 71 -10.08 4.40 34.70
CA SER A 71 -8.69 3.97 34.53
C SER A 71 -8.56 2.66 33.75
N GLY A 72 -9.54 1.75 33.85
CA GLY A 72 -9.52 0.49 33.12
C GLY A 72 -9.67 0.70 31.62
N LEU A 73 -10.66 1.51 31.20
CA LEU A 73 -10.84 1.85 29.79
C LEU A 73 -9.68 2.68 29.26
N TYR A 74 -9.18 3.63 30.06
CA TYR A 74 -8.02 4.44 29.70
C TYR A 74 -6.80 3.57 29.38
N LEU A 75 -6.43 2.66 30.29
CA LEU A 75 -5.28 1.76 30.10
C LEU A 75 -5.49 0.79 28.94
N LEU A 76 -6.72 0.34 28.71
CA LEU A 76 -7.04 -0.49 27.54
C LEU A 76 -6.77 0.27 26.24
N LEU A 77 -7.28 1.49 26.10
CA LEU A 77 -7.09 2.32 24.91
C LEU A 77 -5.61 2.69 24.72
N GLU A 78 -4.91 2.97 25.81
CA GLU A 78 -3.45 3.22 25.78
C GLU A 78 -2.69 2.00 25.26
N ARG A 79 -3.02 0.79 25.75
CA ARG A 79 -2.44 -0.47 25.27
C ARG A 79 -2.76 -0.78 23.81
N LEU A 80 -3.93 -0.38 23.32
CA LEU A 80 -4.27 -0.48 21.89
C LEU A 80 -3.41 0.45 21.03
N GLY A 81 -2.85 1.51 21.62
CA GLY A 81 -1.95 2.45 20.97
C GLY A 81 -2.47 3.89 20.89
N LEU A 82 -3.54 4.24 21.63
CA LEU A 82 -4.00 5.63 21.73
C LEU A 82 -3.14 6.37 22.74
N SER A 83 -2.50 7.47 22.33
CA SER A 83 -1.64 8.26 23.20
C SER A 83 -2.29 9.57 23.65
N LEU A 84 -1.78 10.13 24.75
CA LEU A 84 -2.01 11.54 25.09
C LEU A 84 -1.39 12.40 23.99
N GLY A 85 -2.19 13.28 23.39
CA GLY A 85 -1.72 14.08 22.27
C GLY A 85 -2.73 15.12 21.80
N THR A 86 -2.36 15.85 20.76
CA THR A 86 -3.25 16.77 20.05
C THR A 86 -3.67 16.15 18.72
N ALA A 87 -4.66 16.74 18.04
CA ALA A 87 -5.09 16.27 16.72
C ALA A 87 -3.94 16.15 15.69
N HIS A 88 -2.84 16.91 15.85
CA HIS A 88 -1.65 16.83 14.99
C HIS A 88 -0.83 15.56 15.19
N THR A 89 -0.95 14.92 16.35
CA THR A 89 -0.18 13.72 16.71
C THR A 89 -0.98 12.43 16.55
N ASN A 90 -2.27 12.51 16.19
CA ASN A 90 -3.13 11.35 16.01
C ASN A 90 -2.55 10.40 14.97
N ARG A 91 -2.75 9.10 15.21
CA ARG A 91 -2.30 7.95 14.41
C ARG A 91 -3.29 6.81 14.49
N ILE A 92 -3.20 5.86 13.56
CA ILE A 92 -3.93 4.61 13.68
C ILE A 92 -3.24 3.75 14.75
N PRO A 93 -3.97 3.24 15.76
CA PRO A 93 -3.37 2.39 16.78
C PRO A 93 -2.78 1.11 16.18
N GLN A 94 -1.61 0.67 16.65
CA GLN A 94 -0.91 -0.50 16.08
C GLN A 94 -1.74 -1.78 16.20
N ALA A 95 -2.51 -1.92 17.27
CA ALA A 95 -3.42 -3.06 17.44
C ALA A 95 -4.52 -3.11 16.39
N ILE A 96 -4.92 -1.96 15.83
CA ILE A 96 -5.86 -1.89 14.70
C ILE A 96 -5.14 -2.31 13.42
N LEU A 97 -3.93 -1.81 13.15
CA LEU A 97 -3.17 -2.16 11.95
C LEU A 97 -2.87 -3.66 11.83
N ALA A 98 -2.74 -4.36 12.97
CA ALA A 98 -2.51 -5.81 13.04
C ALA A 98 -3.81 -6.63 13.11
N ALA A 99 -4.98 -6.00 13.16
CA ALA A 99 -6.25 -6.69 13.32
C ALA A 99 -6.75 -7.28 11.98
N PRO A 100 -7.65 -8.29 12.03
CA PRO A 100 -8.31 -8.80 10.84
C PRO A 100 -9.08 -7.71 10.07
N GLU A 101 -9.21 -7.88 8.77
CA GLU A 101 -9.84 -6.91 7.85
C GLU A 101 -11.18 -6.33 8.36
N PRO A 102 -12.14 -7.13 8.90
CA PRO A 102 -13.41 -6.58 9.40
C PRO A 102 -13.26 -5.61 10.57
N ILE A 103 -12.25 -5.81 11.42
CA ILE A 103 -11.96 -4.94 12.56
C ILE A 103 -11.38 -3.60 12.07
N VAL A 104 -10.48 -3.66 11.10
CA VAL A 104 -9.90 -2.48 10.46
C VAL A 104 -10.98 -1.67 9.73
N ALA A 105 -11.85 -2.33 8.98
CA ALA A 105 -12.98 -1.69 8.31
C ALA A 105 -13.91 -0.98 9.30
N SER A 106 -14.19 -1.62 10.43
CA SER A 106 -15.02 -1.04 11.48
C SER A 106 -14.38 0.21 12.11
N PHE A 107 -13.06 0.17 12.35
CA PHE A 107 -12.30 1.34 12.79
C PHE A 107 -12.35 2.49 11.78
N LEU A 108 -12.11 2.20 10.49
CA LEU A 108 -12.18 3.21 9.43
C LEU A 108 -13.59 3.81 9.34
N SER A 109 -14.63 3.01 9.48
CA SER A 109 -16.02 3.49 9.52
C SER A 109 -16.20 4.53 10.62
N GLY A 110 -15.71 4.25 11.84
CA GLY A 110 -15.76 5.17 12.97
C GLY A 110 -14.96 6.45 12.73
N LEU A 111 -13.76 6.32 12.18
CA LEU A 111 -12.92 7.47 11.86
C LEU A 111 -13.55 8.38 10.80
N PHE A 112 -14.13 7.79 9.74
CA PHE A 112 -14.88 8.53 8.72
C PHE A 112 -16.22 9.08 9.24
N ASP A 113 -16.83 8.45 10.24
CA ASP A 113 -18.02 8.97 10.89
C ASP A 113 -17.74 10.17 11.80
N ALA A 114 -16.53 10.29 12.35
CA ALA A 114 -16.04 11.52 12.96
C ALA A 114 -15.66 12.57 11.89
N ASP A 115 -14.53 12.38 11.22
CA ASP A 115 -13.87 13.41 10.39
C ASP A 115 -14.22 13.35 8.89
N GLY A 116 -14.93 12.30 8.47
CA GLY A 116 -15.33 12.12 7.08
C GLY A 116 -16.54 12.95 6.68
N THR A 117 -16.64 13.32 5.41
CA THR A 117 -17.79 14.04 4.83
C THR A 117 -18.15 13.47 3.47
N VAL A 118 -19.45 13.28 3.23
CA VAL A 118 -20.01 13.01 1.90
C VAL A 118 -20.52 14.31 1.30
N GLU A 119 -19.94 14.72 0.16
CA GLU A 119 -20.39 15.90 -0.56
C GLU A 119 -21.78 15.67 -1.16
N ARG A 120 -22.69 16.64 -0.96
CA ARG A 120 -24.10 16.53 -1.38
C ARG A 120 -24.29 16.50 -2.90
N ARG A 121 -23.32 17.01 -3.66
CA ARG A 121 -23.50 17.28 -5.09
C ARG A 121 -23.21 16.06 -5.96
N ASP A 122 -22.17 15.32 -5.62
CA ASP A 122 -21.55 14.28 -6.44
C ASP A 122 -21.15 13.03 -5.63
N GLY A 123 -21.49 12.97 -4.34
CA GLY A 123 -21.28 11.78 -3.52
C GLY A 123 -19.82 11.53 -3.14
N VAL A 124 -18.94 12.50 -3.39
CA VAL A 124 -17.52 12.40 -3.07
C VAL A 124 -17.33 12.22 -1.58
N VAL A 125 -16.58 11.17 -1.22
CA VAL A 125 -16.21 10.88 0.16
C VAL A 125 -14.89 11.58 0.43
N THR A 126 -14.87 12.38 1.50
CA THR A 126 -13.65 13.06 1.94
C THR A 126 -13.36 12.72 3.38
N PHE A 127 -12.09 12.62 3.74
CA PHE A 127 -11.60 12.59 5.11
C PHE A 127 -10.61 13.74 5.27
N SER A 128 -10.67 14.48 6.37
CA SER A 128 -9.77 15.62 6.59
C SER A 128 -9.18 15.56 8.00
N THR A 129 -7.87 15.75 8.12
CA THR A 129 -7.19 15.76 9.41
C THR A 129 -6.01 16.73 9.39
N VAL A 130 -5.63 17.26 10.55
CA VAL A 130 -4.43 18.10 10.71
C VAL A 130 -3.16 17.28 10.97
N SER A 131 -3.28 15.96 11.11
CA SER A 131 -2.14 15.04 11.21
C SER A 131 -1.79 14.47 9.83
N SER A 132 -0.69 14.93 9.24
CA SER A 132 -0.19 14.40 7.96
C SER A 132 0.12 12.91 8.01
N ARG A 133 0.55 12.40 9.16
CA ARG A 133 0.83 10.99 9.31
C ARG A 133 -0.44 10.15 9.48
N LEU A 134 -1.49 10.65 10.16
CA LEU A 134 -2.80 9.97 10.15
C LEU A 134 -3.36 9.92 8.73
N ALA A 135 -3.27 11.02 7.97
CA ALA A 135 -3.70 11.04 6.57
C ALA A 135 -2.95 10.01 5.71
N GLN A 136 -1.63 9.87 5.90
CA GLN A 136 -0.83 8.88 5.20
C GLN A 136 -1.17 7.43 5.62
N GLU A 137 -1.32 7.17 6.93
CA GLU A 137 -1.70 5.86 7.46
C GLU A 137 -3.09 5.46 6.97
N VAL A 138 -4.08 6.35 7.02
CA VAL A 138 -5.43 6.09 6.49
C VAL A 138 -5.40 5.83 4.99
N GLN A 139 -4.65 6.63 4.21
CA GLN A 139 -4.50 6.40 2.78
C GLN A 139 -3.90 5.02 2.50
N THR A 140 -2.89 4.61 3.27
CA THR A 140 -2.22 3.31 3.12
C THR A 140 -3.17 2.17 3.45
N VAL A 141 -3.91 2.27 4.57
CA VAL A 141 -4.87 1.23 4.97
C VAL A 141 -6.02 1.14 3.96
N LEU A 142 -6.49 2.25 3.39
CA LEU A 142 -7.51 2.22 2.32
C LEU A 142 -7.06 1.44 1.08
N LEU A 143 -5.75 1.47 0.75
CA LEU A 143 -5.22 0.66 -0.36
C LEU A 143 -5.33 -0.85 -0.09
N ASN A 144 -5.25 -1.30 1.17
CA ASN A 144 -5.48 -2.71 1.52
C ASN A 144 -6.92 -3.15 1.22
N PHE A 145 -7.87 -2.22 1.22
CA PHE A 145 -9.26 -2.45 0.81
C PHE A 145 -9.49 -2.21 -0.70
N GLY A 146 -8.42 -1.97 -1.48
CA GLY A 146 -8.52 -1.62 -2.89
C GLY A 146 -9.22 -0.29 -3.15
N VAL A 147 -9.24 0.61 -2.16
CA VAL A 147 -9.85 1.95 -2.24
C VAL A 147 -8.76 3.00 -2.45
N VAL A 148 -8.68 3.56 -3.64
CA VAL A 148 -7.70 4.61 -3.95
C VAL A 148 -8.24 5.99 -3.52
N ALA A 149 -7.52 6.65 -2.61
CA ALA A 149 -7.82 8.00 -2.15
C ALA A 149 -6.76 9.01 -2.63
N ALA A 150 -7.21 10.11 -3.25
CA ALA A 150 -6.33 11.22 -3.62
C ALA A 150 -6.04 12.12 -2.41
N ARG A 151 -4.77 12.38 -2.13
CA ARG A 151 -4.34 13.28 -1.05
C ARG A 151 -4.12 14.69 -1.56
N GLY A 152 -4.58 15.69 -0.82
CA GLY A 152 -4.33 17.10 -1.10
C GLY A 152 -4.47 17.95 0.15
N ILE A 153 -4.21 19.25 0.01
CA ILE A 153 -4.29 20.20 1.13
C ILE A 153 -5.61 20.96 1.07
N LYS A 154 -6.36 20.94 2.18
CA LYS A 154 -7.55 21.76 2.38
C LYS A 154 -7.20 22.98 3.22
N ARG A 155 -7.40 24.16 2.64
CA ARG A 155 -7.38 25.44 3.36
C ARG A 155 -8.73 25.68 4.04
N GLY A 156 -8.71 25.86 5.35
CA GLY A 156 -9.86 26.21 6.17
C GLY A 156 -9.65 27.53 6.91
N ARG A 157 -10.70 27.99 7.58
CA ARG A 157 -10.62 29.07 8.57
C ARG A 157 -11.17 28.57 9.90
N TYR A 158 -10.40 28.76 10.96
CA TYR A 158 -10.83 28.46 12.33
C TYR A 158 -10.53 29.69 13.19
N GLN A 159 -11.52 30.20 13.91
CA GLN A 159 -11.41 31.42 14.73
C GLN A 159 -10.77 32.62 13.99
N GLY A 160 -11.08 32.79 12.70
CA GLY A 160 -10.55 33.87 11.87
C GLY A 160 -9.14 33.64 11.30
N GLN A 161 -8.40 32.64 11.77
CA GLN A 161 -7.08 32.28 11.24
C GLN A 161 -7.19 31.23 10.13
N VAL A 162 -6.26 31.27 9.18
CA VAL A 162 -6.17 30.28 8.09
C VAL A 162 -5.45 29.05 8.62
N HIS A 163 -6.09 27.89 8.51
CA HIS A 163 -5.49 26.61 8.85
C HIS A 163 -5.44 25.70 7.64
N TYR A 164 -4.43 24.85 7.59
CA TYR A 164 -4.25 23.84 6.56
C TYR A 164 -4.46 22.46 7.18
N SER A 165 -5.18 21.61 6.46
CA SER A 165 -5.43 20.22 6.82
C SER A 165 -5.19 19.34 5.61
N GLU A 166 -4.77 18.11 5.86
CA GLU A 166 -4.65 17.08 4.84
C GLU A 166 -6.04 16.54 4.53
N ARG A 167 -6.33 16.36 3.26
CA ARG A 167 -7.60 15.85 2.78
C ARG A 167 -7.38 14.65 1.89
N LEU A 168 -8.03 13.55 2.23
CA LEU A 168 -8.22 12.41 1.36
C LEU A 168 -9.56 12.55 0.63
N THR A 169 -9.55 12.29 -0.66
CA THR A 169 -10.73 12.40 -1.54
C THR A 169 -10.91 11.09 -2.29
N ILE A 170 -12.07 10.46 -2.15
CA ILE A 170 -12.45 9.20 -2.77
C ILE A 170 -13.64 9.46 -3.69
N THR A 171 -13.51 9.09 -4.97
CA THR A 171 -14.46 9.47 -6.02
C THR A 171 -14.76 8.31 -6.96
N GLY A 172 -15.90 8.34 -7.65
CA GLY A 172 -16.24 7.35 -8.66
C GLY A 172 -16.32 5.93 -8.11
N VAL A 173 -15.75 4.97 -8.84
CA VAL A 173 -15.75 3.53 -8.48
C VAL A 173 -15.09 3.28 -7.12
N GLU A 174 -14.08 4.08 -6.75
CA GLU A 174 -13.41 3.94 -5.45
C GLU A 174 -14.34 4.30 -4.28
N ALA A 175 -15.26 5.26 -4.48
CA ALA A 175 -16.25 5.60 -3.47
C ALA A 175 -17.28 4.46 -3.31
N GLU A 176 -17.61 3.78 -4.41
CA GLU A 176 -18.48 2.59 -4.36
C GLU A 176 -17.82 1.42 -3.62
N ARG A 177 -16.52 1.19 -3.85
CA ARG A 177 -15.73 0.20 -3.08
C ARG A 177 -15.65 0.58 -1.61
N PHE A 178 -15.39 1.85 -1.30
CA PHE A 178 -15.40 2.35 0.07
C PHE A 178 -16.72 2.02 0.76
N ASP A 179 -17.86 2.29 0.12
CA ASP A 179 -19.18 2.02 0.71
C ASP A 179 -19.47 0.53 0.90
N ALA A 180 -18.95 -0.32 0.01
CA ALA A 180 -19.17 -1.77 0.07
C ALA A 180 -18.36 -2.43 1.20
N LEU A 181 -17.13 -1.98 1.42
CA LEU A 181 -16.17 -2.63 2.33
C LEU A 181 -16.05 -1.95 3.68
N ILE A 182 -16.21 -0.63 3.73
CA ILE A 182 -16.02 0.19 4.94
C ILE A 182 -17.34 0.89 5.26
N GLY A 183 -17.71 1.85 4.41
CA GLY A 183 -18.93 2.63 4.52
C GLY A 183 -19.00 3.51 5.77
N PHE A 184 -20.06 4.31 5.82
CA PHE A 184 -20.44 5.05 7.02
C PHE A 184 -21.43 4.21 7.81
N ARG A 185 -21.33 4.20 9.15
CA ARG A 185 -22.38 3.64 10.01
C ARG A 185 -23.49 4.66 10.27
N LEU A 186 -23.16 5.94 10.41
CA LEU A 186 -24.15 6.99 10.69
C LEU A 186 -25.17 7.15 9.54
N GLU A 187 -26.46 7.03 9.86
CA GLU A 187 -27.55 7.01 8.88
C GLU A 187 -27.59 8.30 8.05
N ARG A 188 -27.36 9.45 8.69
CA ARG A 188 -27.32 10.75 7.98
C ARG A 188 -26.25 10.80 6.89
N LYS A 189 -25.12 10.12 7.06
CA LYS A 189 -24.00 10.10 6.09
C LYS A 189 -24.31 9.11 4.98
N ARG A 190 -24.83 7.93 5.32
CA ARG A 190 -25.34 6.93 4.35
C ARG A 190 -26.42 7.50 3.44
N ARG A 191 -27.37 8.28 3.97
CA ARG A 191 -28.47 8.90 3.19
C ARG A 191 -27.97 9.92 2.16
N ARG A 192 -26.94 10.71 2.50
CA ARG A 192 -26.35 11.71 1.58
C ARG A 192 -25.71 11.07 0.37
N ARG A 193 -25.11 9.88 0.53
CA ARG A 193 -24.54 9.09 -0.56
C ARG A 193 -25.60 8.63 -1.57
N LYS A 194 -26.75 8.13 -1.08
CA LYS A 194 -27.84 7.64 -1.93
C LYS A 194 -28.45 8.71 -2.86
N HIS A 195 -28.23 9.99 -2.58
CA HIS A 195 -28.77 11.12 -3.35
C HIS A 195 -27.72 11.85 -4.21
N ALA A 196 -26.51 11.29 -4.35
CA ALA A 196 -25.52 11.81 -5.26
C ALA A 196 -26.09 11.77 -6.68
N ARG A 197 -26.38 12.95 -7.26
CA ARG A 197 -26.83 13.05 -8.63
C ARG A 197 -25.75 12.46 -9.52
N THR A 198 -26.07 11.42 -10.29
CA THR A 198 -25.34 11.10 -11.50
C THR A 198 -25.35 12.39 -12.32
N LYS A 199 -24.22 13.09 -12.42
CA LYS A 199 -24.12 14.28 -13.28
C LYS A 199 -24.70 13.90 -14.63
N THR A 200 -25.74 14.60 -15.09
CA THR A 200 -26.20 14.46 -16.47
C THR A 200 -25.01 14.77 -17.37
N ASN A 201 -24.83 13.99 -18.44
CA ASN A 201 -23.68 14.10 -19.35
C ASN A 201 -23.35 15.58 -19.68
N HIS A 202 -24.38 16.42 -19.87
CA HIS A 202 -24.26 17.86 -20.13
C HIS A 202 -23.46 18.67 -19.09
N GLU A 203 -23.58 18.39 -17.79
CA GLU A 203 -22.82 19.14 -16.76
C GLU A 203 -21.32 18.78 -16.79
N VAL A 204 -21.01 17.53 -17.14
CA VAL A 204 -19.63 17.07 -17.32
C VAL A 204 -19.00 17.72 -18.56
N PHE A 205 -19.75 17.81 -19.65
CA PHE A 205 -19.33 18.51 -20.87
C PHE A 205 -19.10 20.00 -20.65
N ASP A 206 -19.95 20.65 -19.87
CA ASP A 206 -19.83 22.08 -19.59
C ASP A 206 -18.58 22.40 -18.74
N ASP A 207 -18.14 21.46 -17.88
CA ASP A 207 -16.89 21.57 -17.13
C ASP A 207 -15.65 21.46 -18.07
N TYR A 208 -15.70 20.60 -19.10
CA TYR A 208 -14.65 20.52 -20.13
C TYR A 208 -14.65 21.74 -21.05
N ARG A 209 -15.82 22.17 -21.53
CA ARG A 209 -15.98 23.33 -22.43
C ARG A 209 -15.52 24.63 -21.79
N ARG A 210 -15.73 24.78 -20.47
CA ARG A 210 -15.26 25.95 -19.70
C ARG A 210 -13.81 25.83 -19.21
N GLY A 211 -13.08 24.78 -19.61
CA GLY A 211 -11.69 24.55 -19.20
C GLY A 211 -11.50 24.26 -17.70
N ARG A 212 -12.59 23.96 -16.96
CA ARG A 212 -12.53 23.66 -15.51
C ARG A 212 -12.01 22.25 -15.23
N ARG A 213 -12.05 21.37 -16.23
CA ARG A 213 -11.49 20.02 -16.19
C ARG A 213 -10.68 19.77 -17.46
N LYS A 214 -9.55 19.07 -17.31
CA LYS A 214 -8.80 18.51 -18.44
C LYS A 214 -9.27 17.07 -18.66
N PRO A 215 -9.66 16.66 -19.88
CA PRO A 215 -10.16 15.32 -20.13
C PRO A 215 -9.00 14.31 -20.12
N SER A 216 -9.20 13.16 -19.47
CA SER A 216 -8.27 12.02 -19.53
C SER A 216 -8.53 11.20 -20.79
N TYR A 217 -7.55 10.41 -21.25
CA TYR A 217 -7.73 9.53 -22.42
C TYR A 217 -8.96 8.61 -22.33
N PRO A 218 -9.21 7.89 -21.22
CA PRO A 218 -10.42 7.08 -21.08
C PRO A 218 -11.71 7.90 -21.21
N LYS A 219 -11.68 9.17 -20.82
CA LYS A 219 -12.85 10.05 -20.92
C LYS A 219 -13.03 10.64 -22.31
N LEU A 220 -11.93 10.88 -23.03
CA LEU A 220 -11.95 11.25 -24.44
C LEU A 220 -12.45 10.07 -25.31
N GLU A 221 -12.09 8.83 -24.99
CA GLU A 221 -12.60 7.63 -25.67
C GLU A 221 -14.12 7.50 -25.48
N TYR A 222 -14.60 7.63 -24.24
CA TYR A 222 -16.03 7.66 -23.95
C TYR A 222 -16.75 8.79 -24.71
N LEU A 223 -16.11 9.95 -24.83
CA LEU A 223 -16.67 11.12 -25.49
C LEU A 223 -16.70 10.95 -27.01
N ALA A 224 -15.68 10.35 -27.60
CA ALA A 224 -15.64 9.99 -29.01
C ALA A 224 -16.75 8.97 -29.34
N ALA A 225 -16.85 7.89 -28.57
CA ALA A 225 -17.88 6.87 -28.73
C ALA A 225 -19.30 7.45 -28.63
N LEU A 226 -19.53 8.33 -27.64
CA LEU A 226 -20.83 8.98 -27.46
C LEU A 226 -21.19 9.94 -28.61
N LEU A 227 -20.20 10.64 -29.18
CA LEU A 227 -20.43 11.51 -30.33
C LEU A 227 -20.69 10.72 -31.62
N GLU A 228 -20.03 9.58 -31.80
CA GLU A 228 -20.33 8.63 -32.89
C GLU A 228 -21.76 8.11 -32.81
N GLU A 229 -22.17 7.66 -31.62
CA GLU A 229 -23.53 7.19 -31.36
C GLU A 229 -24.58 8.27 -31.66
N ARG A 230 -24.22 9.55 -31.48
CA ARG A 230 -25.07 10.71 -31.74
C ARG A 230 -24.98 11.24 -33.18
N GLY A 231 -24.29 10.54 -34.07
CA GLY A 231 -24.23 10.87 -35.50
C GLY A 231 -23.23 11.96 -35.89
N ALA A 232 -22.22 12.23 -35.06
CA ALA A 232 -21.13 13.13 -35.45
C ALA A 232 -20.36 12.56 -36.65
N SER A 233 -20.11 13.40 -37.65
CA SER A 233 -19.41 12.95 -38.86
C SER A 233 -18.00 12.47 -38.56
N THR A 234 -17.53 11.46 -39.29
CA THR A 234 -16.16 10.90 -39.14
C THR A 234 -15.09 11.98 -39.29
N ILE A 235 -15.35 13.01 -40.11
CA ILE A 235 -14.46 14.17 -40.31
C ILE A 235 -14.37 15.02 -39.03
N SER A 236 -15.49 15.24 -38.34
CA SER A 236 -15.52 16.00 -37.09
C SER A 236 -14.85 15.28 -35.94
N LEU A 237 -14.82 13.94 -35.98
CA LEU A 237 -14.21 13.10 -34.95
C LEU A 237 -12.77 12.73 -35.26
N HIS A 238 -12.30 12.92 -36.49
CA HIS A 238 -10.93 12.60 -36.89
C HIS A 238 -9.89 13.23 -35.95
N PRO A 239 -9.96 14.53 -35.59
CA PRO A 239 -8.96 15.13 -34.70
C PRO A 239 -8.98 14.51 -33.30
N LEU A 240 -10.17 14.16 -32.79
CA LEU A 240 -10.32 13.53 -31.47
C LEU A 240 -9.77 12.10 -31.47
N LYS A 241 -10.07 11.33 -32.52
CA LYS A 241 -9.55 9.96 -32.72
C LYS A 241 -8.05 9.94 -32.93
N GLU A 242 -7.51 10.96 -33.58
CA GLU A 242 -6.08 11.12 -33.81
C GLU A 242 -5.35 11.48 -32.50
N ILE A 243 -5.90 12.36 -31.66
CA ILE A 243 -5.36 12.61 -30.31
C ILE A 243 -5.42 11.35 -29.44
N LEU A 244 -6.51 10.58 -29.52
CA LEU A 244 -6.68 9.32 -28.80
C LEU A 244 -5.69 8.23 -29.28
N SER A 245 -5.45 8.14 -30.58
CA SER A 245 -4.55 7.12 -31.15
C SER A 245 -3.08 7.45 -30.91
N GLN A 246 -2.73 8.74 -30.87
CA GLN A 246 -1.36 9.19 -30.65
C GLN A 246 -0.97 9.29 -29.17
N GLN A 247 -1.96 9.33 -28.26
CA GLN A 247 -1.75 9.50 -26.81
C GLN A 247 -0.80 10.68 -26.45
N LEU A 248 -0.82 11.75 -27.25
CA LEU A 248 0.06 12.91 -27.06
C LEU A 248 -0.49 13.92 -26.05
N LEU A 249 0.24 14.13 -24.96
CA LEU A 249 -0.11 15.08 -23.91
C LEU A 249 0.40 16.48 -24.27
N PHE A 250 -0.48 17.37 -24.76
CA PHE A 250 -0.12 18.78 -24.99
C PHE A 250 -0.39 19.63 -23.75
N LEU A 251 0.67 20.26 -23.23
CA LEU A 251 0.60 21.27 -22.16
C LEU A 251 1.05 22.62 -22.73
N GLU A 252 0.13 23.59 -22.75
CA GLU A 252 0.46 24.99 -23.09
C GLU A 252 1.19 25.64 -21.92
N VAL A 253 2.41 26.14 -22.17
CA VAL A 253 3.23 26.82 -21.16
C VAL A 253 2.79 28.29 -21.09
N THR A 254 2.05 28.64 -20.04
CA THR A 254 1.46 29.99 -19.87
C THR A 254 2.39 30.99 -19.17
N GLU A 255 3.36 30.50 -18.40
CA GLU A 255 4.33 31.31 -17.67
C GLU A 255 5.57 30.46 -17.36
N ILE A 256 6.76 31.05 -17.44
CA ILE A 256 8.03 30.38 -17.09
C ILE A 256 8.65 31.17 -15.93
N ALA A 257 8.73 30.54 -14.76
CA ALA A 257 9.38 31.11 -13.58
C ALA A 257 10.50 30.16 -13.10
N PRO A 258 11.64 30.69 -12.59
CA PRO A 258 12.69 29.87 -12.00
C PRO A 258 12.14 29.09 -10.79
N SER A 259 12.21 27.76 -10.85
CA SER A 259 11.76 26.86 -9.79
C SER A 259 12.56 25.56 -9.83
N HIS A 260 12.57 24.80 -8.75
CA HIS A 260 13.25 23.51 -8.67
C HIS A 260 12.23 22.39 -8.42
N ALA A 261 12.12 21.46 -9.36
CA ALA A 261 11.40 20.22 -9.24
C ALA A 261 12.22 19.11 -9.93
N HIS A 262 12.17 17.88 -9.43
CA HIS A 262 12.74 16.74 -10.15
C HIS A 262 11.80 16.35 -11.28
N VAL A 263 12.20 16.61 -12.52
CA VAL A 263 11.48 16.19 -13.73
C VAL A 263 12.45 15.45 -14.65
N TYR A 264 11.94 14.44 -15.35
CA TYR A 264 12.67 13.70 -16.38
C TYR A 264 11.82 13.68 -17.64
N ASP A 265 12.37 14.19 -18.73
CA ASP A 265 11.80 14.10 -20.08
C ASP A 265 12.93 13.83 -21.06
N LEU A 266 12.82 12.78 -21.88
CA LEU A 266 13.72 12.50 -23.00
C LEU A 266 13.01 11.65 -24.06
N THR A 267 13.02 12.14 -25.31
CA THR A 267 12.73 11.36 -26.52
C THR A 267 13.84 11.63 -27.55
N VAL A 268 14.50 10.61 -28.12
CA VAL A 268 15.29 10.69 -29.39
C VAL A 268 15.34 9.31 -30.09
N PRO A 269 15.37 9.25 -31.45
CA PRO A 269 15.02 8.07 -32.24
C PRO A 269 16.16 7.05 -32.50
N GLU A 270 15.71 5.93 -33.06
CA GLU A 270 16.40 4.91 -33.86
C GLU A 270 17.04 3.68 -33.22
N THR A 271 17.55 3.64 -31.98
CA THR A 271 18.02 2.32 -31.47
C THR A 271 18.23 2.22 -29.96
N HIS A 272 17.91 1.00 -29.48
CA HIS A 272 18.44 0.27 -28.31
C HIS A 272 17.78 0.42 -26.93
N SER A 273 17.58 -0.77 -26.33
CA SER A 273 17.41 -1.02 -24.90
C SER A 273 18.41 -0.24 -24.05
N PHE A 274 17.89 0.52 -23.09
CA PHE A 274 17.99 0.39 -21.63
C PHE A 274 17.58 1.74 -21.01
N VAL A 275 17.06 1.74 -19.77
CA VAL A 275 17.33 2.71 -18.69
C VAL A 275 16.58 2.27 -17.44
N ALA A 276 17.33 2.19 -16.34
CA ALA A 276 16.83 2.21 -14.97
C ALA A 276 16.68 3.67 -14.52
N ASN A 277 15.59 4.00 -13.82
CA ASN A 277 15.52 5.23 -13.03
C ASN A 277 14.73 5.01 -11.72
N GLY A 278 15.40 4.36 -10.76
CA GLY A 278 15.18 4.52 -9.32
C GLY A 278 14.04 3.72 -8.66
N PHE A 279 14.40 2.63 -7.98
CA PHE A 279 14.08 2.28 -6.58
C PHE A 279 14.51 0.82 -6.37
N VAL A 280 15.71 0.60 -5.84
CA VAL A 280 16.19 -0.76 -5.52
C VAL A 280 15.98 -1.01 -4.03
N ASN A 281 15.07 -1.93 -3.73
CA ASN A 281 15.09 -2.70 -2.49
C ASN A 281 15.42 -4.16 -2.88
N HIS A 282 16.71 -4.52 -2.75
CA HIS A 282 17.34 -5.80 -3.09
C HIS A 282 17.31 -6.19 -4.59
N ASN A 283 18.45 -6.68 -5.10
CA ASN A 283 18.75 -6.97 -6.51
C ASN A 283 17.71 -7.85 -7.24
N THR A 284 16.88 -8.55 -6.47
CA THR A 284 15.69 -9.29 -6.87
C THR A 284 14.71 -8.43 -7.70
N TYR A 285 14.50 -7.16 -7.36
CA TYR A 285 13.54 -6.31 -8.05
C TYR A 285 13.89 -6.11 -9.54
N LEU A 286 15.18 -5.87 -9.85
CA LEU A 286 15.64 -5.71 -11.23
C LEU A 286 15.54 -7.03 -12.01
N ALA A 287 15.84 -8.15 -11.37
CA ALA A 287 15.65 -9.47 -11.98
C ALA A 287 14.17 -9.68 -12.35
N VAL A 288 13.25 -9.38 -11.44
CA VAL A 288 11.80 -9.50 -11.68
C VAL A 288 11.34 -8.55 -12.79
N ALA A 289 11.84 -7.30 -12.82
CA ALA A 289 11.56 -6.34 -13.89
C ALA A 289 12.01 -6.87 -15.27
N GLN A 290 13.19 -7.48 -15.35
CA GLN A 290 13.68 -8.09 -16.57
C GLN A 290 12.85 -9.30 -16.98
N ALA A 291 12.45 -10.14 -16.03
CA ALA A 291 11.58 -11.28 -16.27
C ALA A 291 10.22 -10.85 -16.83
N VAL A 292 9.61 -9.84 -16.22
CA VAL A 292 8.35 -9.23 -16.68
C VAL A 292 8.50 -8.69 -18.09
N SER A 293 9.57 -7.94 -18.36
CA SER A 293 9.86 -7.42 -19.70
C SER A 293 9.97 -8.55 -20.73
N ALA A 294 10.73 -9.60 -20.42
CA ALA A 294 10.91 -10.77 -21.30
C ALA A 294 9.59 -11.54 -21.54
N LEU A 295 8.71 -11.60 -20.55
CA LEU A 295 7.38 -12.20 -20.69
C LEU A 295 6.48 -11.35 -21.58
N LEU A 296 6.46 -10.03 -21.37
CA LEU A 296 5.63 -9.10 -22.15
C LEU A 296 6.09 -8.99 -23.61
N SER A 297 7.40 -9.06 -23.87
CA SER A 297 7.97 -9.14 -25.22
C SER A 297 7.81 -10.52 -25.87
N LYS A 298 7.22 -11.49 -25.16
CA LYS A 298 7.10 -12.90 -25.59
C LYS A 298 8.44 -13.56 -25.89
N SER A 299 9.53 -13.06 -25.30
CA SER A 299 10.85 -13.67 -25.39
C SER A 299 10.97 -14.91 -24.51
N VAL A 300 10.12 -15.02 -23.49
CA VAL A 300 9.87 -16.25 -22.71
C VAL A 300 8.37 -16.48 -22.61
N ALA A 301 7.96 -17.74 -22.40
CA ALA A 301 6.57 -18.11 -22.22
C ALA A 301 6.09 -17.97 -20.77
N ARG A 302 7.01 -18.07 -19.79
CA ARG A 302 6.69 -18.02 -18.37
C ARG A 302 7.80 -17.44 -17.50
N ILE A 303 7.44 -16.99 -16.31
CA ILE A 303 8.34 -16.57 -15.24
C ILE A 303 8.22 -17.56 -14.08
N VAL A 304 9.35 -17.99 -13.50
CA VAL A 304 9.40 -18.83 -12.30
C VAL A 304 10.24 -18.13 -11.24
N LEU A 305 9.61 -17.72 -10.15
CA LEU A 305 10.26 -17.11 -8.99
C LEU A 305 10.35 -18.15 -7.88
N ALA A 306 11.57 -18.48 -7.46
CA ALA A 306 11.86 -19.48 -6.46
C ALA A 306 12.65 -18.89 -5.28
N ARG A 307 12.28 -19.25 -4.05
CA ARG A 307 13.01 -18.86 -2.84
C ARG A 307 13.20 -20.08 -1.92
N PRO A 308 14.35 -20.27 -1.27
CA PRO A 308 14.51 -21.32 -0.27
C PRO A 308 13.65 -20.99 0.96
N ALA A 309 13.00 -22.02 1.53
CA ALA A 309 12.40 -21.89 2.85
C ALA A 309 13.51 -22.02 3.89
N VAL A 310 13.70 -20.99 4.71
CA VAL A 310 14.76 -20.94 5.71
C VAL A 310 14.11 -20.72 7.07
N GLU A 311 14.44 -21.57 8.02
CA GLU A 311 13.98 -21.44 9.40
C GLU A 311 14.78 -20.33 10.08
N ALA A 312 14.41 -19.07 9.84
CA ALA A 312 14.98 -17.90 10.49
C ALA A 312 14.53 -17.83 11.96
N GLY A 313 15.04 -18.73 12.80
CA GLY A 313 14.84 -18.73 14.26
C GLY A 313 13.48 -19.22 14.75
N GLU A 314 12.46 -19.29 13.90
CA GLU A 314 11.15 -19.88 14.22
C GLU A 314 10.98 -21.21 13.48
N LYS A 315 10.67 -22.29 14.21
CA LYS A 315 10.34 -23.58 13.58
C LYS A 315 9.08 -23.36 12.73
N LEU A 316 9.10 -23.80 11.46
CA LEU A 316 7.96 -23.76 10.53
C LEU A 316 6.66 -24.35 11.12
N GLY A 317 6.78 -25.15 12.19
CA GLY A 317 5.69 -25.78 12.93
C GLY A 317 4.76 -24.86 13.72
N PHE A 318 5.07 -23.57 13.95
CA PHE A 318 4.27 -22.69 14.82
C PHE A 318 3.18 -21.85 14.13
N LEU A 319 3.17 -21.75 12.81
CA LEU A 319 2.09 -21.08 12.09
C LEU A 319 0.87 -22.03 11.97
N PRO A 320 -0.36 -21.63 12.35
CA PRO A 320 -1.55 -22.40 12.02
C PRO A 320 -1.86 -22.25 10.52
N GLY A 321 -2.29 -23.32 9.85
CA GLY A 321 -2.60 -23.30 8.42
C GLY A 321 -2.00 -24.46 7.62
N ASP A 322 -2.34 -24.54 6.34
CA ASP A 322 -1.77 -25.49 5.41
C ASP A 322 -0.28 -25.17 5.09
N LEU A 323 0.43 -26.09 4.41
CA LEU A 323 1.86 -25.92 4.11
C LEU A 323 2.12 -24.66 3.26
N GLN A 324 1.14 -24.19 2.51
CA GLN A 324 1.25 -23.06 1.60
C GLN A 324 1.08 -21.73 2.37
N GLU A 325 0.08 -21.65 3.25
CA GLU A 325 -0.12 -20.54 4.19
C GLU A 325 1.11 -20.30 5.10
N LYS A 326 1.88 -21.35 5.38
CA LYS A 326 3.14 -21.29 6.14
C LYS A 326 4.32 -20.75 5.35
N VAL A 327 4.32 -20.91 4.03
CA VAL A 327 5.43 -20.55 3.15
C VAL A 327 5.20 -19.18 2.50
N ASP A 328 3.94 -18.77 2.37
CA ASP A 328 3.50 -17.50 1.80
C ASP A 328 4.19 -16.25 2.37
N PRO A 329 4.45 -16.13 3.70
CA PRO A 329 5.17 -14.97 4.24
C PRO A 329 6.57 -14.79 3.64
N TYR A 330 7.27 -15.89 3.34
CA TYR A 330 8.60 -15.86 2.74
C TYR A 330 8.56 -15.52 1.25
N LEU A 331 7.48 -15.86 0.57
CA LEU A 331 7.30 -15.57 -0.85
C LEU A 331 6.73 -14.16 -1.08
N ARG A 332 6.17 -13.53 -0.04
CA ARG A 332 5.50 -12.22 -0.15
C ARG A 332 6.34 -11.13 -0.84
N PRO A 333 7.64 -10.95 -0.55
CA PRO A 333 8.44 -9.94 -1.25
C PRO A 333 8.52 -10.13 -2.77
N LEU A 334 8.43 -11.37 -3.28
CA LEU A 334 8.40 -11.65 -4.71
C LEU A 334 7.07 -11.23 -5.34
N TYR A 335 5.96 -11.45 -4.62
CA TYR A 335 4.65 -10.95 -5.04
C TYR A 335 4.60 -9.43 -5.04
N ASP A 336 5.12 -8.79 -3.99
CA ASP A 336 5.15 -7.33 -3.90
C ASP A 336 5.95 -6.72 -5.07
N ALA A 337 7.11 -7.29 -5.42
CA ALA A 337 7.89 -6.86 -6.59
C ALA A 337 7.12 -7.01 -7.91
N LEU A 338 6.32 -8.07 -8.06
CA LEU A 338 5.46 -8.24 -9.24
C LEU A 338 4.35 -7.19 -9.29
N TYR A 339 3.72 -6.88 -8.15
CA TYR A 339 2.64 -5.88 -8.06
C TYR A 339 3.13 -4.44 -8.27
N ASP A 340 4.40 -4.17 -7.98
CA ASP A 340 5.03 -2.88 -8.30
C ASP A 340 5.24 -2.69 -9.81
N LEU A 341 5.46 -3.78 -10.55
CA LEU A 341 5.78 -3.78 -11.99
C LEU A 341 4.56 -4.01 -12.88
N LEU A 342 3.56 -4.70 -12.38
CA LEU A 342 2.34 -5.10 -13.08
C LEU A 342 1.13 -4.83 -12.18
N ASP A 343 0.02 -4.42 -12.77
CA ASP A 343 -1.24 -4.26 -12.04
C ASP A 343 -1.70 -5.58 -11.41
N TYR A 344 -2.31 -5.50 -10.22
CA TYR A 344 -2.74 -6.66 -9.44
C TYR A 344 -3.61 -7.65 -10.25
N GLU A 345 -4.58 -7.14 -11.01
CA GLU A 345 -5.46 -7.97 -11.86
C GLU A 345 -4.68 -8.72 -12.95
N LYS A 346 -3.64 -8.11 -13.51
CA LYS A 346 -2.77 -8.77 -14.51
C LYS A 346 -1.89 -9.82 -13.87
N VAL A 347 -1.30 -9.55 -12.70
CA VAL A 347 -0.51 -10.55 -11.96
C VAL A 347 -1.39 -11.75 -11.61
N ALA A 348 -2.59 -11.53 -11.06
CA ALA A 348 -3.54 -12.59 -10.74
C ALA A 348 -3.87 -13.47 -11.96
N ARG A 349 -4.21 -12.85 -13.10
CA ARG A 349 -4.46 -13.59 -14.36
C ARG A 349 -3.25 -14.36 -14.87
N LEU A 350 -2.04 -13.83 -14.71
CA LEU A 350 -0.81 -14.50 -15.13
C LEU A 350 -0.45 -15.68 -14.21
N LEU A 351 -0.72 -15.57 -12.91
CA LEU A 351 -0.61 -16.65 -11.94
C LEU A 351 -1.62 -17.77 -12.25
N GLU A 352 -2.89 -17.43 -12.44
CA GLU A 352 -3.95 -18.41 -12.80
C GLU A 352 -3.64 -19.18 -14.08
N ARG A 353 -3.00 -18.52 -15.06
CA ARG A 353 -2.57 -19.13 -16.32
C ARG A 353 -1.25 -19.87 -16.24
N ASN A 354 -0.59 -19.91 -15.08
CA ASN A 354 0.77 -20.43 -14.87
C ASN A 354 1.82 -19.77 -15.79
N ALA A 355 1.56 -18.53 -16.24
CA ALA A 355 2.54 -17.70 -16.95
C ALA A 355 3.51 -17.03 -15.96
N ILE A 356 3.08 -16.81 -14.72
CA ILE A 356 3.95 -16.49 -13.59
C ILE A 356 3.75 -17.59 -12.55
N GLU A 357 4.83 -18.05 -11.94
CA GLU A 357 4.80 -19.01 -10.85
C GLU A 357 5.71 -18.49 -9.73
N VAL A 358 5.20 -18.48 -8.49
CA VAL A 358 5.97 -18.14 -7.29
C VAL A 358 5.88 -19.33 -6.35
N ALA A 359 7.01 -19.98 -6.07
CA ALA A 359 7.02 -21.24 -5.34
C ALA A 359 8.30 -21.42 -4.52
N PRO A 360 8.30 -22.22 -3.44
CA PRO A 360 9.53 -22.56 -2.76
C PRO A 360 10.44 -23.43 -3.63
N ILE A 361 11.76 -23.31 -3.45
CA ILE A 361 12.77 -23.97 -4.31
C ILE A 361 12.58 -25.49 -4.44
N ALA A 362 12.03 -26.15 -3.43
CA ALA A 362 11.75 -27.59 -3.42
C ALA A 362 10.83 -28.04 -4.57
N PHE A 363 9.95 -27.14 -5.05
CA PHE A 363 9.00 -27.42 -6.13
C PHE A 363 9.69 -27.51 -7.51
N MET A 364 10.96 -27.12 -7.60
CA MET A 364 11.75 -27.26 -8.84
C MET A 364 12.19 -28.71 -9.09
N ARG A 365 12.12 -29.58 -8.07
CA ARG A 365 12.57 -30.97 -8.17
C ARG A 365 11.79 -31.72 -9.24
N GLY A 366 12.51 -32.42 -10.12
CA GLY A 366 11.91 -33.25 -11.17
C GLY A 366 11.32 -32.49 -12.36
N ARG A 367 11.52 -31.16 -12.42
CA ARG A 367 11.02 -30.32 -13.52
C ARG A 367 12.08 -30.08 -14.58
N THR A 368 11.64 -29.68 -15.77
CA THR A 368 12.49 -29.03 -16.77
C THR A 368 11.88 -27.68 -17.11
N LEU A 369 12.66 -26.62 -16.93
CA LEU A 369 12.25 -25.24 -17.10
C LEU A 369 12.65 -24.79 -18.50
N ASN A 370 11.84 -25.14 -19.51
CA ASN A 370 11.95 -24.60 -20.87
C ASN A 370 11.17 -23.28 -21.02
N ASP A 371 11.61 -22.45 -21.96
CA ASP A 371 11.05 -21.15 -22.36
C ASP A 371 10.65 -20.28 -21.16
N ALA A 372 11.51 -20.28 -20.12
CA ALA A 372 11.24 -19.67 -18.83
C ALA A 372 12.29 -18.62 -18.46
N PHE A 373 11.84 -17.56 -17.79
CA PHE A 373 12.73 -16.70 -17.03
C PHE A 373 12.67 -17.12 -15.56
N VAL A 374 13.77 -17.67 -15.05
CA VAL A 374 13.86 -18.25 -13.70
C VAL A 374 14.64 -17.31 -12.79
N ILE A 375 14.08 -17.00 -11.63
CA ILE A 375 14.76 -16.20 -10.59
C ILE A 375 14.84 -17.05 -9.34
N ILE A 376 16.05 -17.22 -8.81
CA ILE A 376 16.28 -17.87 -7.52
C ILE A 376 16.72 -16.77 -6.56
N ASP A 377 15.81 -16.39 -5.67
CA ASP A 377 16.02 -15.32 -4.69
C ASP A 377 16.49 -15.86 -3.34
N GLU A 378 17.17 -15.02 -2.55
CA GLU A 378 17.87 -15.39 -1.31
C GLU A 378 18.73 -16.65 -1.45
N ALA A 379 19.44 -16.76 -2.56
CA ALA A 379 20.18 -17.95 -2.93
C ALA A 379 21.29 -18.29 -1.93
N GLN A 380 21.76 -17.32 -1.13
CA GLN A 380 22.74 -17.58 -0.06
C GLN A 380 22.22 -18.58 0.97
N ASN A 381 20.90 -18.71 1.09
CA ASN A 381 20.24 -19.63 2.02
C ASN A 381 19.90 -21.00 1.40
N THR A 382 20.45 -21.31 0.23
CA THR A 382 20.36 -22.66 -0.36
C THR A 382 21.52 -23.53 0.12
N THR A 383 21.32 -24.85 0.19
CA THR A 383 22.44 -25.79 0.29
C THR A 383 23.06 -26.05 -1.09
N THR A 384 24.30 -26.55 -1.14
CA THR A 384 24.94 -27.04 -2.37
C THR A 384 24.03 -27.99 -3.17
N GLU A 385 23.36 -28.91 -2.48
CA GLU A 385 22.44 -29.87 -3.11
C GLU A 385 21.23 -29.17 -3.75
N GLN A 386 20.64 -28.18 -3.07
CA GLN A 386 19.50 -27.42 -3.59
C GLN A 386 19.90 -26.55 -4.78
N MET A 387 21.05 -25.88 -4.71
CA MET A 387 21.58 -25.07 -5.80
C MET A 387 21.85 -25.93 -7.04
N LYS A 388 22.55 -27.05 -6.89
CA LYS A 388 22.77 -28.01 -7.97
C LYS A 388 21.45 -28.58 -8.49
N MET A 389 20.51 -28.88 -7.61
CA MET A 389 19.21 -29.41 -7.98
C MET A 389 18.48 -28.46 -8.92
N VAL A 390 18.42 -27.16 -8.61
CA VAL A 390 17.67 -26.19 -9.42
C VAL A 390 18.40 -25.78 -10.70
N LEU A 391 19.72 -25.56 -10.65
CA LEU A 391 20.52 -25.17 -11.83
C LEU A 391 20.53 -26.28 -12.90
N THR A 392 20.36 -27.55 -12.50
CA THR A 392 20.24 -28.69 -13.44
C THR A 392 18.84 -28.87 -14.02
N ARG A 393 17.87 -28.01 -13.69
CA ARG A 393 16.50 -28.04 -14.27
C ARG A 393 16.32 -27.09 -15.44
N ILE A 394 17.32 -26.27 -15.73
CA ILE A 394 17.23 -25.21 -16.74
C ILE A 394 17.24 -25.84 -18.13
N GLY A 395 16.19 -25.54 -18.89
CA GLY A 395 15.96 -26.07 -20.22
C GLY A 395 16.26 -25.06 -21.33
N PHE A 396 15.91 -25.42 -22.56
CA PHE A 396 16.13 -24.57 -23.73
C PHE A 396 15.29 -23.29 -23.67
N GLY A 397 15.76 -22.23 -24.36
CA GLY A 397 15.04 -20.95 -24.46
C GLY A 397 14.89 -20.21 -23.14
N SER A 398 15.61 -20.63 -22.09
CA SER A 398 15.43 -20.12 -20.74
C SER A 398 16.58 -19.23 -20.29
N LYS A 399 16.26 -18.30 -19.39
CA LYS A 399 17.24 -17.45 -18.71
C LYS A 399 17.10 -17.61 -17.22
N VAL A 400 18.22 -17.52 -16.52
CA VAL A 400 18.27 -17.73 -15.07
C VAL A 400 19.03 -16.59 -14.43
N VAL A 401 18.47 -16.06 -13.36
CA VAL A 401 19.11 -15.07 -12.49
C VAL A 401 19.09 -15.61 -11.07
N VAL A 402 20.25 -15.64 -10.43
CA VAL A 402 20.40 -16.06 -9.03
C VAL A 402 20.79 -14.82 -8.23
N THR A 403 19.96 -14.45 -7.25
CA THR A 403 20.18 -13.29 -6.39
C THR A 403 20.40 -13.72 -4.95
N GLY A 404 21.31 -13.05 -4.25
CA GLY A 404 21.57 -13.30 -2.84
C GLY A 404 22.65 -12.40 -2.27
N ASP A 405 22.70 -12.33 -0.94
CA ASP A 405 23.69 -11.58 -0.18
C ASP A 405 24.55 -12.55 0.64
N ILE A 406 25.81 -12.75 0.21
CA ILE A 406 26.74 -13.70 0.87
C ILE A 406 27.10 -13.30 2.31
N THR A 407 26.80 -12.07 2.73
CA THR A 407 27.02 -11.61 4.12
C THR A 407 25.88 -12.01 5.06
N GLN A 408 24.72 -12.41 4.54
CA GLN A 408 23.50 -12.72 5.28
C GLN A 408 23.09 -14.18 5.11
N ILE A 409 23.98 -15.10 5.50
CA ILE A 409 23.73 -16.55 5.41
C ILE A 409 23.03 -17.03 6.70
N ASP A 410 21.79 -17.48 6.56
CA ASP A 410 20.93 -17.96 7.64
C ASP A 410 20.94 -19.51 7.78
N LEU A 411 21.89 -20.18 7.13
CA LEU A 411 22.00 -21.65 7.20
C LEU A 411 22.51 -22.13 8.56
N PRO A 412 22.09 -23.32 9.03
CA PRO A 412 22.62 -23.93 10.24
C PRO A 412 24.14 -24.03 10.24
N GLN A 413 24.74 -23.82 11.42
CA GLN A 413 26.18 -23.80 11.61
C GLN A 413 26.84 -25.07 11.05
N GLY A 414 27.86 -24.90 10.21
CA GLY A 414 28.61 -25.99 9.57
C GLY A 414 28.12 -26.38 8.17
N LYS A 415 27.03 -25.79 7.64
CA LYS A 415 26.64 -25.96 6.24
C LYS A 415 27.25 -24.89 5.34
N VAL A 416 27.72 -25.32 4.17
CA VAL A 416 28.19 -24.42 3.11
C VAL A 416 26.99 -23.90 2.33
N SER A 417 26.98 -22.59 2.05
CA SER A 417 26.00 -21.95 1.18
C SER A 417 26.16 -22.43 -0.26
N GLY A 418 25.06 -22.84 -0.88
CA GLY A 418 25.01 -23.25 -2.27
C GLY A 418 25.38 -22.12 -3.24
N LEU A 419 25.07 -20.85 -2.89
CA LEU A 419 25.49 -19.70 -3.70
C LEU A 419 27.01 -19.52 -3.68
N VAL A 420 27.63 -19.60 -2.50
CA VAL A 420 29.09 -19.48 -2.34
C VAL A 420 29.82 -20.60 -3.07
N ASP A 421 29.32 -21.84 -2.92
CA ASP A 421 29.82 -23.00 -3.65
C ASP A 421 29.68 -22.84 -5.17
N ALA A 422 28.52 -22.39 -5.66
CA ALA A 422 28.28 -22.16 -7.08
C ALA A 422 29.22 -21.09 -7.67
N ILE A 423 29.54 -20.02 -6.94
CA ILE A 423 30.52 -19.01 -7.38
C ILE A 423 31.89 -19.66 -7.62
N SER A 424 32.31 -20.53 -6.71
CA SER A 424 33.61 -21.22 -6.82
C SER A 424 33.63 -22.27 -7.93
N VAL A 425 32.54 -23.03 -8.09
CA VAL A 425 32.47 -24.14 -9.04
C VAL A 425 32.19 -23.67 -10.47
N LEU A 426 31.39 -22.62 -10.65
CA LEU A 426 30.89 -22.20 -11.97
C LEU A 426 31.64 -20.99 -12.55
N GLY A 427 32.67 -20.46 -11.86
CA GLY A 427 33.42 -19.27 -12.28
C GLY A 427 34.04 -19.34 -13.68
N GLY A 428 34.32 -20.53 -14.20
CA GLY A 428 34.92 -20.74 -15.53
C GLY A 428 33.94 -21.24 -16.61
N VAL A 429 32.64 -21.32 -16.31
CA VAL A 429 31.65 -21.91 -17.23
C VAL A 429 31.17 -20.85 -18.22
N GLU A 430 31.34 -21.12 -19.52
CA GLU A 430 30.85 -20.24 -20.58
C GLU A 430 29.32 -20.04 -20.50
N GLY A 431 28.88 -18.78 -20.64
CA GLY A 431 27.47 -18.41 -20.53
C GLY A 431 26.99 -18.13 -19.09
N ILE A 432 27.85 -18.30 -18.09
CA ILE A 432 27.58 -17.89 -16.70
C ILE A 432 28.40 -16.63 -16.39
N SER A 433 27.75 -15.65 -15.77
CA SER A 433 28.39 -14.40 -15.35
C SER A 433 28.05 -14.10 -13.90
N PHE A 434 29.02 -13.55 -13.18
CA PHE A 434 28.88 -13.13 -11.79
C PHE A 434 28.97 -11.61 -11.72
N VAL A 435 27.92 -11.00 -11.18
CA VAL A 435 27.84 -9.55 -10.98
C VAL A 435 27.83 -9.28 -9.49
N TYR A 436 28.86 -8.57 -9.03
CA TYR A 436 29.00 -8.19 -7.63
C TYR A 436 28.59 -6.74 -7.46
N PHE A 437 27.71 -6.49 -6.50
CA PHE A 437 27.28 -5.16 -6.11
C PHE A 437 27.96 -4.78 -4.81
N ASP A 438 28.32 -3.51 -4.67
CA ASP A 438 28.90 -2.95 -3.45
C ASP A 438 27.97 -1.90 -2.80
N GLU A 439 28.39 -1.31 -1.69
CA GLU A 439 27.61 -0.30 -0.97
C GLU A 439 27.25 0.93 -1.82
N LYS A 440 28.02 1.24 -2.87
CA LYS A 440 27.76 2.38 -3.76
C LYS A 440 26.58 2.10 -4.68
N ASP A 441 26.27 0.84 -4.92
CA ASP A 441 25.11 0.41 -5.69
C ASP A 441 23.81 0.43 -4.86
N VAL A 442 23.91 0.63 -3.54
CA VAL A 442 22.77 0.63 -2.61
C VAL A 442 22.11 2.00 -2.55
N VAL A 443 21.12 2.22 -3.42
CA VAL A 443 20.31 3.45 -3.45
C VAL A 443 19.09 3.32 -2.54
N ARG A 444 19.26 3.70 -1.27
CA ARG A 444 18.17 3.77 -0.26
C ARG A 444 17.82 5.23 0.03
N HIS A 445 16.58 5.47 0.47
CA HIS A 445 16.14 6.80 0.90
C HIS A 445 17.12 7.37 1.95
N LYS A 446 17.46 8.67 1.86
CA LYS A 446 18.47 9.32 2.72
C LYS A 446 18.25 9.08 4.22
N LEU A 447 16.99 9.00 4.64
CA LEU A 447 16.61 8.67 6.02
C LEU A 447 17.03 7.25 6.42
N VAL A 448 16.84 6.26 5.54
CA VAL A 448 17.24 4.87 5.79
C VAL A 448 18.76 4.78 5.87
N GLN A 449 19.48 5.44 4.97
CA GLN A 449 20.94 5.54 5.05
C GLN A 449 21.40 6.21 6.35
N ALA A 450 20.72 7.26 6.81
CA ALA A 450 21.03 7.92 8.08
C ALA A 450 20.78 7.01 9.30
N VAL A 451 19.72 6.19 9.27
CA VAL A 451 19.44 5.19 10.31
C VAL A 451 20.52 4.11 10.33
N ILE A 452 20.88 3.55 9.17
CA ILE A 452 21.94 2.53 9.05
C ILE A 452 23.25 3.07 9.64
N LYS A 453 23.67 4.27 9.20
CA LYS A 453 24.88 4.94 9.71
C LYS A 453 24.84 5.18 11.22
N ALA A 454 23.68 5.52 11.77
CA ALA A 454 23.53 5.73 13.22
C ALA A 454 23.72 4.41 14.00
N TYR A 455 23.19 3.30 13.50
CA TYR A 455 23.35 1.98 14.11
C TYR A 455 24.78 1.43 13.95
N GLU A 456 25.41 1.63 12.79
CA GLU A 456 26.83 1.27 12.57
C GLU A 456 27.75 2.04 13.51
N ALA A 457 27.56 3.37 13.64
CA ALA A 457 28.34 4.19 14.56
C ALA A 457 28.13 3.77 16.03
N TYR A 458 26.90 3.39 16.40
CA TYR A 458 26.60 2.87 17.73
C TYR A 458 27.26 1.50 17.98
N GLY A 459 27.22 0.58 17.02
CA GLY A 459 27.87 -0.73 17.10
C GLY A 459 29.40 -0.63 17.18
N ALA A 460 30.00 0.27 16.39
CA ALA A 460 31.43 0.56 16.43
C ALA A 460 31.86 1.17 17.78
N ALA A 461 31.04 2.06 18.36
CA ALA A 461 31.29 2.65 19.69
C ALA A 461 31.14 1.64 20.84
N GLN A 462 30.38 0.56 20.65
CA GLN A 462 30.23 -0.54 21.63
C GLN A 462 31.29 -1.64 21.51
N THR A 463 32.22 -1.53 20.56
CA THR A 463 33.35 -2.46 20.46
C THR A 463 34.69 -1.83 20.91
N PRO A 464 34.86 -1.39 22.18
CA PRO A 464 36.19 -1.20 22.73
C PRO A 464 36.68 -2.53 23.30
N GLY A 465 37.55 -3.21 22.54
CA GLY A 465 38.45 -4.26 23.06
C GLY A 465 37.83 -5.65 23.25
N LYS A 466 38.16 -6.55 22.32
CA LYS A 466 38.60 -7.92 22.65
C LYS A 466 39.82 -8.26 21.83
#